data_AF-A6IB51-F1
#
_entry.id   AF-A6IB51-F1
#
_cell.length_a   1.000
_cell.length_b   1.000
_cell.length_c   1.000
_cell.angle_alpha   90.00
_cell.angle_beta   90.00
_cell.angle_gamma   90.00
#
_symmetry.space_group_name_H-M   'P 1'
#
loop_
_entity.id
_entity.type
_entity.pdbx_description
1 polymer ?
#
loop_
_entity_poly.entity_id
_entity_poly.type
_entity_poly.pdbx_seq_one_letter_code
_entity_poly.pdbx_strand_id
1 'polypeptide(L)'
;MALAAALISASVWLTPASSATSDYFRALLDDHFRESEEPVASGDPPVVTLHDISPDIFTHVLYYVYSDHTELPPELAYDVLSVADMYLLPGLKRLCGRSLAQLLEEDSVVGVWRIAKLFRLARLEDQCTEYMAKVIEKLVEREDFVEAVREEAAAVAARQETDSIPLVDDIRFHVASTVQTYSAIEEAQQQLRALENLLVSIGLDC
;
A
#
# COMPACT_ATOMS: atom_id res chain seq x y z
N MET A 1 4.76 -26.59 20.09
CA MET A 1 4.11 -27.84 19.62
C MET A 1 2.66 -27.67 19.16
N ALA A 2 1.95 -26.58 19.47
CA ALA A 2 0.58 -26.36 18.96
C ALA A 2 0.51 -25.85 17.50
N LEU A 3 1.49 -25.04 17.05
CA LEU A 3 1.54 -24.53 15.67
C LEU A 3 1.82 -25.62 14.61
N ALA A 4 2.64 -26.62 14.92
CA ALA A 4 2.88 -27.75 14.03
C ALA A 4 1.64 -28.65 13.88
N ALA A 5 0.81 -28.77 14.92
CA ALA A 5 -0.46 -29.49 14.84
C ALA A 5 -1.51 -28.73 14.01
N ALA A 6 -1.48 -27.39 14.02
CA ALA A 6 -2.29 -26.57 13.11
C ALA A 6 -1.85 -26.74 11.65
N LEU A 7 -0.55 -26.82 11.38
CA LEU A 7 -0.02 -27.09 10.03
C LEU A 7 -0.37 -28.49 9.50
N ILE A 8 -0.40 -29.51 10.37
CA ILE A 8 -0.81 -30.88 9.99
C ILE A 8 -2.34 -30.99 9.84
N SER A 9 -3.12 -30.18 10.55
CA SER A 9 -4.58 -30.13 10.40
C SER A 9 -5.08 -29.17 9.32
N ALA A 10 -4.23 -28.26 8.83
CA ALA A 10 -4.51 -27.34 7.72
C ALA A 10 -4.53 -28.03 6.34
N SER A 11 -4.13 -29.30 6.29
CA SER A 11 -4.19 -30.18 5.13
C SER A 11 -5.60 -30.61 4.71
N VAL A 12 -6.65 -30.16 5.40
CA VAL A 12 -8.02 -30.68 5.23
C VAL A 12 -9.00 -29.52 5.19
N TRP A 13 -9.67 -29.37 4.04
CA TRP A 13 -10.71 -28.39 3.66
C TRP A 13 -10.26 -27.03 3.09
N LEU A 14 -9.46 -27.01 2.02
CA LEU A 14 -9.75 -26.03 0.96
C LEU A 14 -11.06 -26.47 0.29
N THR A 15 -12.18 -25.92 0.75
CA THR A 15 -13.41 -25.98 -0.04
C THR A 15 -13.26 -25.05 -1.25
N PRO A 16 -13.88 -25.33 -2.40
CA PRO A 16 -13.75 -24.48 -3.60
C PRO A 16 -14.14 -23.00 -3.37
N ALA A 17 -14.86 -22.69 -2.27
CA ALA A 17 -15.18 -21.33 -1.86
C ALA A 17 -13.97 -20.52 -1.35
N SER A 18 -12.98 -21.13 -0.68
CA SER A 18 -11.79 -20.42 -0.19
C SER A 18 -10.67 -20.32 -1.22
N SER A 19 -10.69 -21.15 -2.28
CA SER A 19 -9.77 -21.02 -3.43
C SER A 19 -10.01 -19.76 -4.29
N ALA A 20 -11.14 -19.07 -4.07
CA ALA A 20 -11.55 -17.90 -4.83
C ALA A 20 -10.97 -16.58 -4.30
N THR A 21 -10.20 -16.60 -3.21
CA THR A 21 -9.72 -15.37 -2.54
C THR A 21 -8.38 -14.86 -3.09
N SER A 22 -7.64 -15.69 -3.84
CA SER A 22 -6.39 -15.30 -4.49
C SER A 22 -6.13 -16.08 -5.76
N ASP A 23 -5.92 -15.35 -6.86
CA ASP A 23 -5.55 -15.90 -8.16
C ASP A 23 -4.22 -16.66 -8.12
N TYR A 24 -3.34 -16.34 -7.16
CA TYR A 24 -2.08 -17.07 -6.95
C TYR A 24 -2.33 -18.51 -6.51
N PHE A 25 -3.09 -18.71 -5.42
CA PHE A 25 -3.37 -20.06 -4.92
C PHE A 25 -4.21 -20.85 -5.91
N ARG A 26 -5.11 -20.18 -6.64
CA ARG A 26 -5.85 -20.83 -7.72
C ARG A 26 -4.92 -21.29 -8.84
N ALA A 27 -3.99 -20.45 -9.31
CA ALA A 27 -3.01 -20.83 -10.33
C ALA A 27 -2.06 -21.94 -9.86
N LEU A 28 -1.63 -21.90 -8.59
CA LEU A 28 -0.78 -22.91 -7.98
C LEU A 28 -1.48 -24.28 -7.88
N LEU A 29 -2.81 -24.29 -7.68
CA LEU A 29 -3.62 -25.50 -7.57
C LEU A 29 -4.17 -26.01 -8.92
N ASP A 30 -4.40 -25.13 -9.90
CA ASP A 30 -4.99 -25.47 -11.20
C ASP A 30 -3.96 -26.04 -12.22
N ASP A 31 -2.71 -25.55 -12.32
CA ASP A 31 -1.62 -26.28 -13.04
C ASP A 31 -0.20 -25.66 -12.94
N HIS A 32 0.82 -26.54 -13.03
CA HIS A 32 2.21 -26.33 -13.49
C HIS A 32 3.30 -25.54 -12.73
N PHE A 33 3.10 -24.98 -11.53
CA PHE A 33 4.25 -24.43 -10.76
C PHE A 33 4.97 -25.52 -9.96
N ARG A 34 6.04 -26.08 -10.54
CA ARG A 34 6.95 -27.08 -9.93
C ARG A 34 7.86 -26.46 -8.85
N GLU A 35 7.30 -25.78 -7.86
CA GLU A 35 8.05 -25.51 -6.61
C GLU A 35 8.05 -26.74 -5.68
N SER A 36 7.30 -27.78 -6.04
CA SER A 36 7.40 -29.12 -5.47
C SER A 36 8.53 -29.89 -6.18
N GLU A 37 9.77 -29.70 -5.74
CA GLU A 37 10.84 -30.69 -5.96
C GLU A 37 10.61 -31.91 -5.06
N GLU A 38 9.46 -32.59 -5.21
CA GLU A 38 9.30 -33.98 -4.76
C GLU A 38 8.05 -34.56 -5.46
N PRO A 39 8.15 -35.76 -6.08
CA PRO A 39 7.02 -36.37 -6.76
C PRO A 39 5.99 -36.79 -5.72
N VAL A 40 4.92 -35.99 -5.60
CA VAL A 40 3.79 -36.28 -4.71
C VAL A 40 3.22 -37.65 -5.13
N ALA A 41 3.39 -38.65 -4.26
CA ALA A 41 2.69 -39.90 -4.40
C ALA A 41 1.18 -39.60 -4.39
N SER A 42 0.47 -40.13 -5.38
CA SER A 42 -0.96 -39.94 -5.58
C SER A 42 -1.76 -40.15 -4.28
N GLY A 43 -2.18 -39.05 -3.64
CA GLY A 43 -2.99 -39.08 -2.42
C GLY A 43 -2.70 -37.96 -1.40
N ASP A 44 -1.53 -37.33 -1.44
CA ASP A 44 -1.18 -36.28 -0.47
C ASP A 44 -1.66 -34.88 -0.89
N PRO A 45 -2.07 -34.03 0.08
CA PRO A 45 -2.50 -32.67 -0.18
C PRO A 45 -1.35 -31.83 -0.72
N PRO A 46 -1.61 -30.86 -1.63
CA PRO A 46 -0.58 -29.98 -2.16
C PRO A 46 0.05 -29.16 -1.03
N VAL A 47 1.35 -29.33 -0.83
CA VAL A 47 2.14 -28.57 0.15
C VAL A 47 2.68 -27.32 -0.52
N VAL A 48 2.34 -26.15 0.03
CA VAL A 48 2.86 -24.86 -0.43
C VAL A 48 3.85 -24.33 0.60
N THR A 49 5.11 -24.22 0.21
CA THR A 49 6.17 -23.65 1.04
C THR A 49 6.30 -22.16 0.74
N LEU A 50 6.05 -21.32 1.73
CA LEU A 50 6.31 -19.89 1.62
C LEU A 50 7.75 -19.62 2.09
N HIS A 51 8.61 -19.16 1.19
CA HIS A 51 10.02 -18.89 1.45
C HIS A 51 10.22 -17.46 1.98
N ASP A 52 11.25 -17.27 2.83
CA ASP A 52 11.72 -15.97 3.33
C ASP A 52 10.69 -15.13 4.12
N ILE A 53 9.80 -15.78 4.87
CA ILE A 53 8.81 -15.10 5.72
C ILE A 53 9.08 -15.36 7.19
N SER A 54 9.03 -14.31 8.02
CA SER A 54 9.08 -14.49 9.47
C SER A 54 7.83 -15.24 9.98
N PRO A 55 7.94 -16.04 11.05
CA PRO A 55 6.80 -16.78 11.60
C PRO A 55 5.61 -15.87 11.97
N ASP A 56 5.87 -14.64 12.39
CA ASP A 56 4.85 -13.68 12.78
C ASP A 56 4.05 -13.18 11.57
N ILE A 57 4.73 -12.79 10.48
CA ILE A 57 4.10 -12.38 9.22
C ILE A 57 3.31 -13.56 8.61
N PHE A 58 3.91 -14.75 8.62
CA PHE A 58 3.28 -15.98 8.10
C PHE A 58 1.96 -16.26 8.82
N THR A 59 1.91 -16.05 10.15
CA THR A 59 0.68 -16.25 10.93
C THR A 59 -0.44 -15.33 10.47
N HIS A 60 -0.15 -14.05 10.22
CA HIS A 60 -1.17 -13.10 9.74
C HIS A 60 -1.68 -13.44 8.34
N VAL A 61 -0.79 -13.87 7.44
CA VAL A 61 -1.13 -14.27 6.08
C VAL A 61 -1.97 -15.54 6.09
N LEU A 62 -1.55 -16.55 6.86
CA LEU A 62 -2.29 -17.80 7.00
C LEU A 62 -3.67 -17.56 7.59
N TYR A 63 -3.74 -16.78 8.69
CA TYR A 63 -5.01 -16.46 9.32
C TYR A 63 -5.96 -15.75 8.36
N TYR A 64 -5.45 -14.83 7.54
CA TYR A 64 -6.22 -14.18 6.48
C TYR A 64 -6.74 -15.18 5.44
N VAL A 65 -5.90 -16.10 4.94
CA VAL A 65 -6.31 -17.09 3.93
C VAL A 65 -7.45 -17.99 4.42
N TYR A 66 -7.51 -18.29 5.72
CA TYR A 66 -8.55 -19.16 6.28
C TYR A 66 -9.81 -18.43 6.75
N SER A 67 -9.71 -17.14 7.11
CA SER A 67 -10.81 -16.40 7.74
C SER A 67 -11.25 -15.14 6.98
N ASP A 68 -10.57 -14.81 5.88
CA ASP A 68 -10.66 -13.53 5.15
C ASP A 68 -10.42 -12.29 6.02
N HIS A 69 -9.98 -12.45 7.26
CA HIS A 69 -9.79 -11.40 8.26
C HIS A 69 -8.44 -11.58 8.94
N THR A 70 -7.83 -10.49 9.37
CA THR A 70 -6.65 -10.52 10.23
C THR A 70 -6.57 -9.21 10.98
N GLU A 71 -6.32 -9.27 12.29
CA GLU A 71 -6.02 -8.10 13.10
C GLU A 71 -4.53 -7.83 12.94
N LEU A 72 -4.21 -6.78 12.20
CA LEU A 72 -2.86 -6.51 11.80
C LEU A 72 -2.31 -5.28 12.54
N PRO A 73 -1.27 -5.45 13.37
CA PRO A 73 -0.66 -4.33 14.05
C PRO A 73 0.05 -3.43 13.03
N PRO A 74 0.05 -2.11 13.26
CA PRO A 74 0.63 -1.14 12.34
C PRO A 74 2.11 -1.40 12.02
N GLU A 75 2.87 -1.88 13.01
CA GLU A 75 4.31 -2.15 12.90
C GLU A 75 4.63 -3.26 11.88
N LEU A 76 3.75 -4.26 11.75
CA LEU A 76 3.91 -5.36 10.79
C LEU A 76 3.23 -5.09 9.44
N ALA A 77 2.54 -3.96 9.29
CA ALA A 77 1.72 -3.67 8.12
C ALA A 77 2.50 -3.62 6.82
N TYR A 78 3.73 -3.10 6.88
CA TYR A 78 4.60 -3.03 5.70
C TYR A 78 5.09 -4.41 5.26
N ASP A 79 5.56 -5.23 6.20
CA ASP A 79 6.10 -6.54 5.87
C ASP A 79 5.01 -7.49 5.37
N VAL A 80 3.84 -7.46 6.02
CA VAL A 80 2.67 -8.23 5.56
C VAL A 80 2.14 -7.70 4.23
N LEU A 81 2.18 -6.38 3.98
CA LEU A 81 1.81 -5.81 2.68
C LEU A 81 2.73 -6.31 1.56
N SER A 82 4.04 -6.38 1.82
CA SER A 82 5.03 -6.88 0.87
C SER A 82 4.76 -8.33 0.50
N VAL A 83 4.49 -9.16 1.50
CA VAL A 83 4.10 -10.56 1.31
C VAL A 83 2.74 -10.68 0.60
N ALA A 84 1.76 -9.86 0.97
CA ALA A 84 0.45 -9.85 0.33
C ALA A 84 0.52 -9.47 -1.16
N ASP A 85 1.46 -8.61 -1.55
CA ASP A 85 1.72 -8.30 -2.95
C ASP A 85 2.37 -9.48 -3.69
N MET A 86 3.37 -10.11 -3.07
CA MET A 86 4.07 -11.25 -3.65
C MET A 86 3.13 -12.44 -3.93
N TYR A 87 2.23 -12.73 -3.00
CA TYR A 87 1.25 -13.82 -3.15
C TYR A 87 -0.08 -13.37 -3.75
N LEU A 88 -0.16 -12.17 -4.33
CA LEU A 88 -1.35 -11.65 -5.01
C LEU A 88 -2.63 -11.80 -4.14
N LEU A 89 -2.57 -11.28 -2.92
CA LEU A 89 -3.66 -11.25 -1.94
C LEU A 89 -4.25 -9.84 -1.85
N PRO A 90 -5.06 -9.40 -2.84
CA PRO A 90 -5.54 -8.01 -2.91
C PRO A 90 -6.41 -7.62 -1.72
N GLY A 91 -7.14 -8.56 -1.13
CA GLY A 91 -7.91 -8.31 0.07
C GLY A 91 -7.03 -8.02 1.28
N LEU A 92 -5.94 -8.78 1.48
CA LEU A 92 -4.96 -8.53 2.53
C LEU A 92 -4.20 -7.22 2.31
N LYS A 93 -3.81 -6.91 1.06
CA LYS A 93 -3.22 -5.61 0.72
C LYS A 93 -4.11 -4.43 1.16
N ARG A 94 -5.43 -4.53 0.92
CA ARG A 94 -6.40 -3.53 1.38
C ARG A 94 -6.46 -3.43 2.90
N LEU A 95 -6.40 -4.55 3.63
CA LEU A 95 -6.34 -4.53 5.09
C LEU A 95 -5.08 -3.82 5.60
N CYS A 96 -3.92 -4.14 5.03
CA CYS A 96 -2.65 -3.50 5.38
C CYS A 96 -2.67 -2.00 5.10
N GLY A 97 -3.23 -1.59 3.94
CA GLY A 97 -3.40 -0.19 3.61
C GLY A 97 -4.25 0.58 4.62
N ARG A 98 -5.33 -0.03 5.14
CA ARG A 98 -6.14 0.58 6.22
C ARG A 98 -5.36 0.73 7.52
N SER A 99 -4.54 -0.26 7.89
CA SER A 99 -3.70 -0.17 9.10
C SER A 99 -2.62 0.90 8.95
N LEU A 100 -1.99 1.01 7.77
CA LEU A 100 -1.03 2.07 7.48
C LEU A 100 -1.65 3.47 7.53
N ALA A 101 -2.90 3.61 7.06
CA ALA A 101 -3.63 4.88 7.15
C ALA A 101 -3.84 5.37 8.59
N GLN A 102 -3.87 4.46 9.58
CA GLN A 102 -4.01 4.82 11.00
C GLN A 102 -2.72 5.39 11.61
N LEU A 103 -1.58 5.23 10.94
CA LEU A 103 -0.27 5.73 11.35
C LEU A 103 0.15 7.02 10.65
N LEU A 104 -0.77 7.65 9.92
CA LEU A 104 -0.46 8.88 9.19
C LEU A 104 -0.20 10.00 10.19
N GLU A 105 1.06 10.41 10.24
CA GLU A 105 1.58 11.51 11.03
C GLU A 105 2.35 12.46 10.11
N GLU A 106 2.61 13.68 10.60
CA GLU A 106 3.37 14.68 9.85
C GLU A 106 4.70 14.08 9.36
N ASP A 107 5.42 13.33 10.21
CA ASP A 107 6.72 12.74 9.91
C ASP A 107 6.67 11.53 8.96
N SER A 108 5.59 10.75 8.98
CA SER A 108 5.50 9.48 8.26
C SER A 108 4.78 9.58 6.90
N VAL A 109 3.97 10.62 6.69
CA VAL A 109 3.03 10.69 5.54
C VAL A 109 3.70 10.53 4.17
N VAL A 110 4.88 11.13 3.96
CA VAL A 110 5.61 11.03 2.67
C VAL A 110 6.09 9.60 2.44
N GLY A 111 6.59 8.93 3.49
CA GLY A 111 7.01 7.54 3.43
C GLY A 111 5.84 6.60 3.16
N VAL A 112 4.73 6.78 3.85
CA VAL A 112 3.51 5.97 3.65
C VAL A 112 2.93 6.19 2.25
N TRP A 113 2.94 7.42 1.74
CA TRP A 113 2.53 7.72 0.37
C TRP A 113 3.39 7.00 -0.68
N ARG A 114 4.73 7.02 -0.52
CA ARG A 114 5.63 6.26 -1.41
C ARG A 114 5.33 4.77 -1.40
N ILE A 115 5.05 4.20 -0.23
CA ILE A 115 4.66 2.79 -0.07
C ILE A 115 3.32 2.54 -0.78
N ALA A 116 2.34 3.42 -0.58
CA ALA A 116 1.03 3.32 -1.21
C ALA A 116 1.17 3.28 -2.74
N LYS A 117 1.98 4.19 -3.29
CA LYS A 117 2.30 4.26 -4.72
C LYS A 117 3.00 3.02 -5.24
N LEU A 118 4.02 2.54 -4.52
CA LEU A 118 4.78 1.33 -4.88
C LEU A 118 3.86 0.11 -5.00
N PHE A 119 2.96 -0.07 -4.03
CA PHE A 119 2.02 -1.20 -3.99
C PHE A 119 0.69 -0.92 -4.71
N ARG A 120 0.55 0.23 -5.38
CA ARG A 120 -0.66 0.66 -6.12
C ARG A 120 -1.93 0.63 -5.24
N LEU A 121 -1.84 1.23 -4.06
CA LEU A 121 -2.92 1.34 -3.09
C LEU A 121 -3.63 2.69 -3.24
N ALA A 122 -4.43 2.85 -4.30
CA ALA A 122 -5.08 4.11 -4.65
C ALA A 122 -5.84 4.79 -3.48
N ARG A 123 -6.53 4.00 -2.64
CA ARG A 123 -7.24 4.55 -1.47
C ARG A 123 -6.29 5.08 -0.40
N LEU A 124 -5.14 4.44 -0.19
CA LEU A 124 -4.15 4.92 0.77
C LEU A 124 -3.41 6.14 0.21
N GLU A 125 -3.12 6.16 -1.09
CA GLU A 125 -2.56 7.34 -1.78
C GLU A 125 -3.45 8.57 -1.56
N ASP A 126 -4.75 8.46 -1.83
CA ASP A 126 -5.77 9.51 -1.61
C ASP A 126 -5.81 9.98 -0.15
N GLN A 127 -5.76 9.05 0.81
CA GLN A 127 -5.71 9.39 2.24
C GLN A 127 -4.42 10.13 2.62
N CYS A 128 -3.29 9.79 1.99
CA CYS A 128 -2.03 10.49 2.23
C CYS A 128 -2.07 11.90 1.63
N THR A 129 -2.55 12.07 0.39
CA THR A 129 -2.64 13.38 -0.26
C THR A 129 -3.66 14.28 0.44
N GLU A 130 -4.77 13.73 0.96
CA GLU A 130 -5.72 14.45 1.81
C GLU A 130 -5.06 14.94 3.12
N TYR A 131 -4.23 14.11 3.74
CA TYR A 131 -3.49 14.50 4.94
C TYR A 131 -2.42 15.56 4.62
N MET A 132 -1.64 15.37 3.55
CA MET A 132 -0.63 16.32 3.10
C MET A 132 -1.24 17.69 2.82
N ALA A 133 -2.41 17.76 2.18
CA ALA A 133 -3.13 19.01 1.95
C ALA A 133 -3.42 19.77 3.25
N LYS A 134 -3.76 19.08 4.34
CA LYS A 134 -4.04 19.70 5.65
C LYS A 134 -2.79 20.28 6.31
N VAL A 135 -1.62 19.69 6.08
CA VAL A 135 -0.35 20.06 6.73
C VAL A 135 0.65 20.70 5.77
N ILE A 136 0.21 21.11 4.57
CA ILE A 136 1.09 21.50 3.47
C ILE A 136 2.02 22.65 3.83
N GLU A 137 1.57 23.59 4.66
CA GLU A 137 2.38 24.73 5.11
C GLU A 137 3.67 24.32 5.85
N LYS A 138 3.62 23.21 6.59
CA LYS A 138 4.80 22.65 7.26
C LYS A 138 5.57 21.69 6.34
N LEU A 139 4.82 20.98 5.50
CA LEU A 139 5.37 19.94 4.64
C LEU A 139 6.29 20.51 3.55
N VAL A 140 6.01 21.72 3.06
CA VAL A 140 6.85 22.40 2.05
C VAL A 140 8.26 22.74 2.54
N GLU A 141 8.47 22.84 3.86
CA GLU A 141 9.81 23.10 4.40
C GLU A 141 10.66 21.84 4.50
N ARG A 142 10.07 20.66 4.27
CA ARG A 142 10.75 19.39 4.49
C ARG A 142 11.40 18.85 3.22
N GLU A 143 12.63 18.39 3.39
CA GLU A 143 13.44 17.83 2.31
C GLU A 143 12.83 16.56 1.71
N ASP A 144 12.23 15.70 2.53
CA ASP A 144 11.64 14.45 2.04
C ASP A 144 10.45 14.67 1.10
N PHE A 145 9.63 15.69 1.38
CA PHE A 145 8.55 16.12 0.48
C PHE A 145 9.09 16.76 -0.80
N VAL A 146 10.09 17.63 -0.69
CA VAL A 146 10.75 18.25 -1.86
C VAL A 146 11.30 17.18 -2.80
N GLU A 147 11.98 16.17 -2.26
CA GLU A 147 12.50 15.06 -3.06
C GLU A 147 11.39 14.23 -3.70
N ALA A 148 10.28 13.97 -2.98
CA ALA A 148 9.12 13.30 -3.55
C ALA A 148 8.52 14.07 -4.74
N VAL A 149 8.38 15.40 -4.64
CA VAL A 149 7.89 16.24 -5.75
C VAL A 149 8.85 16.21 -6.95
N ARG A 150 10.17 16.24 -6.70
CA ARG A 150 11.18 16.14 -7.77
C ARG A 150 11.16 14.80 -8.48
N GLU A 151 11.01 13.70 -7.73
CA GLU A 151 10.88 12.35 -8.28
C GLU A 151 9.68 12.26 -9.22
N GLU A 152 8.53 12.82 -8.81
CA GLU A 152 7.32 12.87 -9.63
C GLU A 152 7.50 13.72 -10.88
N ALA A 153 8.06 14.92 -10.72
CA ALA A 153 8.33 15.82 -11.84
C ALA A 153 9.26 15.16 -12.87
N ALA A 154 10.31 14.48 -12.42
CA ALA A 154 11.24 13.76 -13.30
C ALA A 154 10.55 12.59 -14.03
N ALA A 155 9.69 11.84 -13.33
CA ALA A 155 8.94 10.73 -13.93
C ALA A 155 7.97 11.20 -15.03
N VAL A 156 7.39 12.39 -14.86
CA VAL A 156 6.47 13.02 -15.82
C VAL A 156 7.20 13.71 -16.97
N ALA A 157 8.33 14.38 -16.71
CA ALA A 157 9.16 14.99 -17.74
C ALA A 157 9.68 13.96 -18.76
N ALA A 158 9.98 12.75 -18.30
CA ALA A 158 10.32 11.62 -19.17
C ALA A 158 9.20 11.24 -20.16
N ARG A 159 7.94 11.60 -19.85
CA ARG A 159 6.74 11.28 -20.62
C ARG A 159 6.23 12.44 -21.50
N GLN A 160 6.93 13.58 -21.52
CA GLN A 160 6.51 14.83 -22.21
C GLN A 160 5.21 15.47 -21.67
N GLU A 161 4.82 15.17 -20.43
CA GLU A 161 3.59 15.67 -19.79
C GLU A 161 3.90 16.72 -18.71
N THR A 162 4.82 17.65 -18.96
CA THR A 162 5.41 18.56 -17.94
C THR A 162 4.42 19.47 -17.21
N ASP A 163 3.19 19.57 -17.70
CA ASP A 163 2.17 20.48 -17.18
C ASP A 163 1.39 19.91 -15.97
N SER A 164 1.64 18.66 -15.56
CA SER A 164 0.86 18.03 -14.49
C SER A 164 1.73 17.09 -13.64
N ILE A 165 2.08 17.52 -12.42
CA ILE A 165 2.78 16.67 -11.44
C ILE A 165 1.69 15.98 -10.59
N PRO A 166 1.48 14.66 -10.69
CA PRO A 166 0.36 13.97 -10.05
C PRO A 166 0.21 14.27 -8.56
N LEU A 167 1.30 14.19 -7.79
CA LEU A 167 1.30 14.49 -6.36
C LEU A 167 0.82 15.92 -6.06
N VAL A 168 1.26 16.89 -6.87
CA VAL A 168 0.89 18.31 -6.70
C VAL A 168 -0.58 18.51 -7.03
N ASP A 169 -1.06 17.89 -8.11
CA ASP A 169 -2.44 18.02 -8.55
C ASP A 169 -3.43 17.35 -7.57
N ASP A 170 -3.08 16.20 -7.00
CA ASP A 170 -3.87 15.54 -5.96
C ASP A 170 -3.95 16.43 -4.70
N ILE A 171 -2.84 17.02 -4.27
CA ILE A 171 -2.82 17.95 -3.13
C ILE A 171 -3.67 19.19 -3.42
N ARG A 172 -3.52 19.81 -4.61
CA ARG A 172 -4.33 20.95 -5.06
C ARG A 172 -5.83 20.61 -5.04
N PHE A 173 -6.19 19.41 -5.50
CA PHE A 173 -7.56 18.92 -5.48
C PHE A 173 -8.11 18.84 -4.05
N HIS A 174 -7.37 18.24 -3.11
CA HIS A 174 -7.81 18.13 -1.72
C HIS A 174 -7.92 19.49 -1.01
N VAL A 175 -6.96 20.38 -1.24
CA VAL A 175 -7.01 21.76 -0.71
C VAL A 175 -8.28 22.47 -1.21
N ALA A 176 -8.56 22.41 -2.51
CA ALA A 176 -9.76 23.01 -3.09
C ALA A 176 -11.06 22.35 -2.59
N SER A 177 -11.06 21.03 -2.38
CA SER A 177 -12.25 20.28 -1.94
C SER A 177 -12.68 20.58 -0.50
N THR A 178 -11.78 21.11 0.33
CA THR A 178 -12.02 21.39 1.76
C THR A 178 -12.77 22.71 1.99
N VAL A 179 -12.90 23.55 0.95
CA VAL A 179 -13.43 24.91 1.04
C VAL A 179 -14.97 24.91 1.16
N GLN A 180 -15.48 25.09 2.38
CA GLN A 180 -16.93 25.18 2.65
C GLN A 180 -17.38 26.54 3.21
N THR A 181 -16.44 27.40 3.63
CA THR A 181 -16.71 28.70 4.28
C THR A 181 -15.71 29.76 3.84
N TYR A 182 -15.99 31.04 4.11
CA TYR A 182 -15.07 32.14 3.76
C TYR A 182 -13.70 32.02 4.45
N SER A 183 -13.66 31.60 5.72
CA SER A 183 -12.39 31.30 6.44
C SER A 183 -11.60 30.19 5.74
N ALA A 184 -12.29 29.13 5.32
CA ALA A 184 -11.65 28.03 4.59
C ALA A 184 -11.15 28.44 3.20
N ILE A 185 -11.73 29.47 2.57
CA ILE A 185 -11.22 30.02 1.30
C ILE A 185 -9.85 30.67 1.53
N GLU A 186 -9.71 31.50 2.57
CA GLU A 186 -8.44 32.18 2.87
C GLU A 186 -7.34 31.17 3.25
N GLU A 187 -7.68 30.18 4.08
CA GLU A 187 -6.75 29.09 4.45
C GLU A 187 -6.31 28.28 3.22
N ALA A 188 -7.25 27.86 2.36
CA ALA A 188 -6.91 27.13 1.15
C ALA A 188 -6.03 27.96 0.19
N GLN A 189 -6.30 29.26 0.06
CA GLN A 189 -5.43 30.15 -0.73
C GLN A 189 -4.02 30.24 -0.15
N GLN A 190 -3.89 30.27 1.17
CA GLN A 190 -2.59 30.28 1.84
C GLN A 190 -1.82 28.97 1.60
N GLN A 191 -2.50 27.83 1.73
CA GLN A 191 -1.96 26.50 1.44
C GLN A 191 -1.50 26.36 -0.02
N LEU A 192 -2.31 26.80 -0.98
CA LEU A 192 -1.96 26.78 -2.40
C LEU A 192 -0.75 27.68 -2.69
N ARG A 193 -0.69 28.87 -2.10
CA ARG A 193 0.47 29.77 -2.24
C ARG A 193 1.75 29.17 -1.65
N ALA A 194 1.67 28.47 -0.52
CA ALA A 194 2.83 27.79 0.07
C ALA A 194 3.38 26.73 -0.89
N LEU A 195 2.49 25.94 -1.51
CA LEU A 195 2.85 24.95 -2.50
C LEU A 195 3.44 25.58 -3.77
N GLU A 196 2.83 26.65 -4.30
CA GLU A 196 3.37 27.40 -5.46
C GLU A 196 4.77 27.95 -5.19
N ASN A 197 4.99 28.55 -4.02
CA ASN A 197 6.31 29.06 -3.63
C ASN A 197 7.37 27.94 -3.60
N LEU A 198 7.00 26.74 -3.12
CA LEU A 198 7.87 25.58 -3.17
C LEU A 198 8.21 25.22 -4.62
N LEU A 199 7.23 25.09 -5.51
CA LEU A 199 7.44 24.72 -6.92
C LEU A 199 8.38 25.70 -7.63
N VAL A 200 8.16 27.00 -7.43
CA VAL A 200 9.05 28.05 -7.96
C VAL A 200 10.47 27.91 -7.39
N SER A 201 10.62 27.61 -6.09
CA SER A 201 11.93 27.46 -5.45
C SER A 201 12.75 26.29 -6.00
N ILE A 202 12.07 25.22 -6.46
CA ILE A 202 12.70 24.04 -7.04
C ILE A 202 12.82 24.11 -8.57
N GLY A 203 12.38 25.22 -9.18
CA GLY A 203 12.46 25.45 -10.63
C GLY A 203 11.47 24.63 -11.45
N LEU A 204 10.33 24.27 -10.87
CA LEU A 204 9.24 23.59 -11.55
C LEU A 204 8.11 24.60 -11.80
N ASP A 205 7.87 24.91 -13.07
CA ASP A 205 6.71 25.70 -13.50
C ASP A 205 5.66 24.72 -14.06
N CYS A 206 4.67 24.39 -13.24
CA CYS A 206 3.55 23.49 -13.56
C CYS A 206 2.23 23.96 -12.93
#